data_AF-A0A3Q7I4V6-F1
#
_entry.id   AF-A0A3Q7I4V6-F1
#
_cell.length_a   1.000
_cell.length_b   1.000
_cell.length_c   1.000
_cell.angle_alpha   90.00
_cell.angle_beta   90.00
_cell.angle_gamma   90.00
#
_symmetry.space_group_name_H-M   'P 1'
#
loop_
_entity.id
_entity.type
_entity.pdbx_description
1 polymer ?
#
loop_
_entity_poly.entity_id
_entity_poly.type
_entity_poly.pdbx_seq_one_letter_code
_entity_poly.pdbx_strand_id
1 'polypeptide(L)'
;MEDLHDIDFDSDMKERTTSAGTKMQPLLSDSSFRDITCKAGDRICSSLVAENPFTETRFCDLCCSESGFCRDCCCILCSKLINLDYDDYIYCEATVVSGHICGHVSHLKCALQDYMAGRVRGSINLDVEYLCPYCDSRMDLVPHASKLLNICTSIASYDDIEKILNVGIRILRGSQKSIAKELLHHIESINAKV
;
A
#
# COMPACT_ATOMS: atom_id res chain seq x y z
N MET A 1 71.67 20.84 9.70
CA MET A 1 70.38 20.64 9.02
C MET A 1 69.51 21.77 9.50
N GLU A 2 69.57 22.82 8.69
CA GLU A 2 68.80 24.08 8.57
C GLU A 2 68.12 24.75 9.80
N ASP A 3 68.49 26.02 9.92
CA ASP A 3 68.04 27.07 10.85
C ASP A 3 66.79 27.84 10.35
N LEU A 4 66.24 28.63 11.27
CA LEU A 4 65.65 29.98 11.11
C LEU A 4 64.21 30.18 10.57
N HIS A 5 63.34 30.59 11.52
CA HIS A 5 62.59 31.86 11.59
C HIS A 5 61.53 32.32 10.56
N ASP A 6 60.45 32.83 11.20
CA ASP A 6 59.58 33.97 10.86
C ASP A 6 58.55 33.85 9.71
N ILE A 7 57.30 34.26 9.99
CA ILE A 7 56.75 35.58 9.62
C ILE A 7 55.22 35.61 9.88
N ASP A 8 54.80 36.63 10.61
CA ASP A 8 53.42 37.10 10.79
C ASP A 8 52.68 37.40 9.48
N PHE A 9 51.35 37.25 9.47
CA PHE A 9 50.51 38.12 8.66
C PHE A 9 49.18 38.42 9.36
N ASP A 10 49.15 39.57 10.01
CA ASP A 10 47.95 40.34 10.32
C ASP A 10 47.52 41.10 9.04
N SER A 11 46.22 41.17 8.76
CA SER A 11 45.63 42.30 8.02
C SER A 11 44.09 42.27 8.03
N ASP A 12 43.57 43.12 8.90
CA ASP A 12 42.69 44.25 8.55
C ASP A 12 41.18 44.00 8.28
N MET A 13 40.41 44.19 9.35
CA MET A 13 39.41 45.24 9.50
C MET A 13 38.39 45.49 8.38
N LYS A 14 37.12 45.18 8.66
CA LYS A 14 36.11 46.25 8.78
C LYS A 14 34.90 45.83 9.62
N GLU A 15 34.88 46.31 10.85
CA GLU A 15 33.64 46.60 11.53
C GLU A 15 32.82 47.60 10.71
N ARG A 16 31.53 47.34 10.57
CA ARG A 16 30.54 48.39 10.35
C ARG A 16 29.47 48.24 11.41
N THR A 17 29.70 48.92 12.53
CA THR A 17 28.70 49.19 13.55
C THR A 17 27.64 50.12 13.00
N THR A 18 26.37 49.71 13.09
CA THR A 18 25.24 50.64 13.22
C THR A 18 24.25 50.09 14.23
N SER A 19 24.28 50.69 15.42
CA SER A 19 23.16 51.00 16.33
C SER A 19 21.82 50.30 16.09
N ALA A 20 21.41 49.45 17.04
CA ALA A 20 20.17 49.62 17.81
C ALA A 20 19.97 48.40 18.72
N GLY A 21 19.94 48.61 20.03
CA GLY A 21 19.54 47.58 20.97
C GLY A 21 18.07 47.22 20.79
N THR A 22 17.77 45.92 20.70
CA THR A 22 16.57 45.31 21.26
C THR A 22 16.85 43.82 21.43
N LYS A 23 16.74 43.35 22.67
CA LYS A 23 16.81 41.94 23.07
C LYS A 23 15.65 41.20 22.42
N MET A 24 15.88 40.57 21.26
CA MET A 24 14.90 39.69 20.66
C MET A 24 14.98 38.34 21.37
N GLN A 25 13.92 38.02 22.11
CA GLN A 25 13.60 36.66 22.53
C GLN A 25 13.67 35.74 21.29
N PRO A 26 14.14 34.49 21.42
CA PRO A 26 13.92 33.50 20.38
C PRO A 26 12.41 33.42 20.18
N LEU A 27 11.94 33.87 19.03
CA LEU A 27 10.61 33.56 18.55
C LEU A 27 10.56 32.04 18.49
N LEU A 28 9.79 31.46 19.42
CA LEU A 28 9.28 30.11 19.28
C LEU A 28 8.54 30.10 17.95
N SER A 29 9.24 29.68 16.90
CA SER A 29 8.58 29.18 15.72
C SER A 29 7.93 27.89 16.15
N ASP A 30 6.67 27.99 16.57
CA ASP A 30 5.72 26.87 16.54
C ASP A 30 5.57 26.45 15.08
N SER A 31 6.60 25.79 14.54
CA SER A 31 6.38 24.80 13.51
C SER A 31 5.68 23.66 14.23
N SER A 32 4.37 23.77 14.39
CA SER A 32 3.54 22.60 14.58
C SER A 32 3.71 21.76 13.32
N PHE A 33 4.78 20.95 13.29
CA PHE A 33 4.79 19.71 12.54
C PHE A 33 3.58 18.97 13.11
N ARG A 34 2.41 19.19 12.49
CA ARG A 34 1.29 18.29 12.69
C ARG A 34 1.85 16.95 12.29
N ASP A 35 2.03 16.07 13.27
CA ASP A 35 2.39 14.68 13.02
C ASP A 35 1.49 14.22 11.87
N ILE A 36 2.09 14.00 10.69
CA ILE A 36 1.35 13.50 9.54
C ILE A 36 0.89 12.13 10.01
N THR A 37 -0.41 12.01 10.25
CA THR A 37 -1.04 10.83 10.81
C THR A 37 -2.01 10.29 9.78
N CYS A 38 -2.03 8.97 9.62
CA CYS A 38 -2.96 8.33 8.72
C CYS A 38 -4.37 8.60 9.23
N LYS A 39 -5.31 8.96 8.33
CA LYS A 39 -6.72 9.21 8.69
C LYS A 39 -7.36 7.99 9.35
N ALA A 40 -6.89 6.79 9.01
CA ALA A 40 -7.32 5.52 9.59
C ALA A 40 -6.61 5.15 10.90
N GLY A 41 -5.67 5.99 11.37
CA GLY A 41 -4.92 5.74 12.60
C GLY A 41 -3.81 4.70 12.48
N ASP A 42 -3.50 4.22 11.28
CA ASP A 42 -2.39 3.31 11.04
C ASP A 42 -1.04 4.04 11.13
N ARG A 43 -0.18 3.58 12.05
CA ARG A 43 1.10 4.20 12.38
C ARG A 43 2.21 3.90 11.36
N ILE A 44 2.03 2.87 10.54
CA ILE A 44 3.00 2.42 9.54
C ILE A 44 2.46 2.58 8.11
N CYS A 45 1.39 3.36 7.94
CA CYS A 45 0.75 3.54 6.65
C CYS A 45 1.74 4.14 5.63
N SER A 46 1.73 3.60 4.41
CA SER A 46 2.59 4.07 3.31
C SER A 46 2.32 5.53 2.92
N SER A 47 1.15 6.08 3.27
CA SER A 47 0.84 7.52 3.13
C SER A 47 1.69 8.41 4.06
N LEU A 48 2.33 7.85 5.08
CA LEU A 48 3.16 8.56 6.06
C LEU A 48 4.63 8.68 5.64
N VAL A 49 5.06 7.92 4.64
CA VAL A 49 6.45 7.96 4.15
C VAL A 49 6.58 9.08 3.12
N ALA A 50 7.46 10.06 3.40
CA ALA A 50 7.65 11.29 2.62
C ALA A 50 8.11 11.08 1.15
N GLU A 51 8.47 9.85 0.78
CA GLU A 51 8.91 9.45 -0.56
C GLU A 51 8.09 8.27 -1.10
N ASN A 52 6.78 8.24 -0.86
CA ASN A 52 5.95 7.29 -1.58
C ASN A 52 5.87 7.76 -3.06
N PRO A 53 6.34 7.01 -4.07
CA PRO A 53 6.25 7.43 -5.49
C PRO A 53 4.80 7.67 -5.96
N PHE A 54 3.81 7.33 -5.13
CA PHE A 54 2.40 7.65 -5.33
C PHE A 54 1.99 9.03 -4.76
N THR A 55 2.87 9.87 -4.21
CA THR A 55 2.53 11.15 -3.56
C THR A 55 2.07 12.29 -4.48
N GLU A 56 2.03 12.11 -5.81
CA GLU A 56 1.19 12.96 -6.67
C GLU A 56 -0.31 12.59 -6.60
N THR A 57 -0.73 11.89 -5.55
CA THR A 57 -2.13 11.49 -5.35
C THR A 57 -2.98 12.62 -4.79
N ARG A 58 -3.69 13.31 -5.69
CA ARG A 58 -4.99 13.94 -5.39
C ARG A 58 -6.13 13.00 -5.78
N PHE A 59 -7.37 13.34 -5.44
CA PHE A 59 -8.01 13.03 -4.17
C PHE A 59 -8.98 11.90 -4.52
N CYS A 60 -8.92 10.76 -3.84
CA CYS A 60 -10.04 9.83 -3.96
C CYS A 60 -11.21 10.41 -3.17
N ASP A 61 -12.35 10.63 -3.82
CA ASP A 61 -13.52 11.24 -3.18
C ASP A 61 -13.94 10.45 -1.93
N LEU A 62 -13.91 9.10 -1.98
CA LEU A 62 -14.16 8.25 -0.80
C LEU A 62 -13.17 8.54 0.35
N CYS A 63 -11.88 8.63 0.05
CA CYS A 63 -10.84 8.91 1.06
C CYS A 63 -10.96 10.31 1.65
N CYS A 64 -11.48 11.24 0.86
CA CYS A 64 -11.64 12.62 1.26
C CYS A 64 -12.89 12.80 2.12
N SER A 65 -13.99 12.16 1.74
CA SER A 65 -15.28 12.30 2.42
C SER A 65 -15.41 11.45 3.68
N GLU A 66 -14.89 10.21 3.70
CA GLU A 66 -15.10 9.26 4.81
C GLU A 66 -14.10 9.49 5.94
N SER A 67 -14.58 9.87 7.13
CA SER A 67 -13.73 9.94 8.33
C SER A 67 -13.22 8.54 8.71
N GLY A 68 -11.91 8.38 8.91
CA GLY A 68 -11.34 7.09 9.29
C GLY A 68 -10.96 6.17 8.12
N PHE A 69 -11.26 6.54 6.87
CA PHE A 69 -10.84 5.78 5.70
C PHE A 69 -9.51 6.30 5.12
N CYS A 70 -8.62 5.40 4.76
CA CYS A 70 -7.40 5.71 4.02
C CYS A 70 -7.27 4.77 2.83
N ARG A 71 -7.12 5.32 1.61
CA ARG A 71 -6.97 4.54 0.37
C ARG A 71 -5.92 3.45 0.48
N ASP A 72 -4.82 3.79 1.14
CA ASP A 72 -3.58 3.04 1.08
C ASP A 72 -3.55 1.91 2.14
N CYS A 73 -4.43 1.94 3.14
CA CYS A 73 -4.47 0.91 4.19
C CYS A 73 -5.87 0.41 4.59
N CYS A 74 -6.96 0.98 4.06
CA CYS A 74 -8.32 0.52 4.32
C CYS A 74 -8.89 -0.26 3.13
N CYS A 75 -9.51 -1.40 3.41
CA CYS A 75 -10.33 -2.10 2.42
C CYS A 75 -11.51 -1.21 1.98
N ILE A 76 -11.64 -0.96 0.68
CA ILE A 76 -12.75 -0.15 0.11
C ILE A 76 -14.15 -0.72 0.40
N LEU A 77 -14.27 -2.03 0.64
CA LEU A 77 -15.56 -2.70 0.86
C LEU A 77 -16.02 -2.63 2.32
N CYS A 78 -15.11 -2.68 3.29
CA CYS A 78 -15.47 -2.76 4.72
C CYS A 78 -14.87 -1.65 5.59
N SER A 79 -14.06 -0.77 4.99
CA SER A 79 -13.34 0.35 5.64
C SER A 79 -12.36 -0.04 6.74
N LYS A 80 -12.12 -1.34 6.96
CA LYS A 80 -11.16 -1.83 7.96
C LYS A 80 -9.75 -1.89 7.40
N LEU A 81 -8.77 -1.83 8.31
CA LEU A 81 -7.36 -1.94 7.95
C LEU A 81 -7.03 -3.27 7.27
N ILE A 82 -6.18 -3.21 6.26
CA ILE A 82 -5.53 -4.37 5.66
C ILE A 82 -4.47 -4.89 6.63
N ASN A 83 -4.42 -6.22 6.81
CA ASN A 83 -3.29 -6.84 7.46
C ASN A 83 -2.25 -7.25 6.39
N LEU A 84 -1.00 -6.85 6.56
CA LEU A 84 0.07 -7.15 5.61
C LEU A 84 0.66 -8.56 5.77
N ASP A 85 0.27 -9.29 6.82
CA ASP A 85 0.92 -10.55 7.19
C ASP A 85 0.75 -11.69 6.16
N TYR A 86 -0.31 -11.67 5.33
CA TYR A 86 -0.68 -12.84 4.50
C TYR A 86 -1.00 -12.54 3.02
N ASP A 87 -0.74 -11.33 2.51
CA ASP A 87 -1.08 -10.92 1.13
C ASP A 87 -2.56 -11.23 0.76
N ASP A 88 -3.45 -11.19 1.75
CA ASP A 88 -4.87 -11.53 1.65
C ASP A 88 -5.71 -10.35 1.12
N TYR A 89 -5.09 -9.49 0.33
CA TYR A 89 -5.66 -8.27 -0.22
C TYR A 89 -5.27 -8.10 -1.70
N ILE A 90 -6.01 -7.25 -2.41
CA ILE A 90 -5.77 -6.88 -3.81
C ILE A 90 -5.64 -5.36 -3.89
N TYR A 91 -4.55 -4.87 -4.49
CA TYR A 91 -4.43 -3.48 -4.90
C TYR A 91 -4.92 -3.28 -6.33
N CYS A 92 -5.71 -2.24 -6.55
CA CYS A 92 -6.14 -1.87 -7.88
C CYS A 92 -5.04 -1.13 -8.64
N GLU A 93 -4.37 -1.82 -9.56
CA GLU A 93 -3.25 -1.28 -10.34
C GLU A 93 -3.69 -0.55 -11.63
N ALA A 94 -4.99 -0.49 -11.91
CA ALA A 94 -5.50 0.14 -13.12
C ALA A 94 -5.20 1.64 -13.18
N THR A 95 -4.72 2.10 -14.32
CA THR A 95 -4.57 3.53 -14.62
C THR A 95 -5.92 4.14 -14.96
N VAL A 96 -6.36 5.13 -14.19
CA VAL A 96 -7.58 5.89 -14.47
C VAL A 96 -7.30 7.00 -15.49
N VAL A 97 -8.36 7.61 -16.04
CA VAL A 97 -8.30 8.61 -17.14
C VAL A 97 -7.31 9.76 -16.90
N SER A 98 -7.01 10.09 -15.64
CA SER A 98 -6.03 11.10 -15.27
C SER A 98 -4.56 10.65 -15.39
N GLY A 99 -4.26 9.42 -15.84
CA GLY A 99 -2.91 8.87 -15.95
C GLY A 99 -2.34 8.30 -14.64
N HIS A 100 -3.15 8.26 -13.57
CA HIS A 100 -2.74 7.79 -12.24
C HIS A 100 -3.27 6.39 -11.96
N ILE A 101 -2.59 5.64 -11.09
CA ILE A 101 -3.06 4.35 -10.61
C ILE A 101 -4.22 4.55 -9.62
N CYS A 102 -5.26 3.71 -9.73
CA CYS A 102 -6.43 3.74 -8.85
C CYS A 102 -6.04 3.57 -7.37
N GLY A 103 -5.22 2.57 -7.06
CA GLY A 103 -4.59 2.38 -5.75
C GLY A 103 -5.52 1.90 -4.63
N HIS A 104 -6.81 1.71 -4.88
CA HIS A 104 -7.72 1.16 -3.87
C HIS A 104 -7.38 -0.29 -3.53
N VAL A 105 -7.38 -0.58 -2.23
CA VAL A 105 -7.15 -1.92 -1.72
C VAL A 105 -8.44 -2.57 -1.25
N SER A 106 -8.55 -3.88 -1.42
CA SER A 106 -9.64 -4.71 -0.88
C SER A 106 -9.09 -5.92 -0.17
N HIS A 107 -9.64 -6.28 1.00
CA HIS A 107 -9.47 -7.65 1.48
C HIS A 107 -10.04 -8.60 0.42
N LEU A 108 -9.26 -9.62 0.09
CA LEU A 108 -9.64 -10.64 -0.88
C LEU A 108 -10.90 -11.39 -0.43
N LYS A 109 -11.04 -11.62 0.88
CA LYS A 109 -12.25 -12.19 1.48
C LYS A 109 -13.48 -11.30 1.27
N CYS A 110 -13.38 -9.99 1.48
CA CYS A 110 -14.48 -9.06 1.24
C CYS A 110 -14.85 -9.06 -0.25
N ALA A 111 -13.86 -8.99 -1.14
CA ALA A 111 -14.10 -9.00 -2.57
C ALA A 111 -14.81 -10.29 -3.04
N LEU A 112 -14.44 -11.46 -2.50
CA LEU A 112 -15.12 -12.72 -2.79
C LEU A 112 -16.56 -12.75 -2.24
N GLN A 113 -16.79 -12.20 -1.04
CA GLN A 113 -18.11 -12.17 -0.39
C GLN A 113 -19.08 -11.21 -1.08
N ASP A 114 -18.58 -10.08 -1.57
CA ASP A 114 -19.37 -9.05 -2.26
C ASP A 114 -19.50 -9.30 -3.77
N TYR A 115 -19.08 -10.47 -4.26
CA TYR A 115 -19.10 -10.85 -5.68
C TYR A 115 -18.30 -9.88 -6.58
N MET A 116 -17.24 -9.29 -6.02
CA MET A 116 -16.27 -8.45 -6.71
C MET A 116 -15.02 -9.22 -7.13
N ALA A 117 -14.87 -10.50 -6.74
CA ALA A 117 -13.73 -11.33 -7.12
C ALA A 117 -14.12 -12.77 -7.45
N GLY A 118 -13.28 -13.44 -8.26
CA GLY A 118 -13.37 -14.87 -8.59
C GLY A 118 -14.24 -15.14 -9.81
N ARG A 119 -14.99 -16.25 -9.80
CA ARG A 119 -16.01 -16.54 -10.82
C ARG A 119 -17.36 -15.98 -10.37
N VAL A 120 -17.84 -14.98 -11.08
CA VAL A 120 -19.15 -14.36 -10.85
C VAL A 120 -19.98 -14.50 -12.12
N ARG A 121 -21.19 -15.05 -12.03
CA ARG A 121 -22.12 -15.19 -13.18
C ARG A 121 -23.06 -13.98 -13.23
N GLY A 122 -23.82 -13.84 -14.31
CA GLY A 122 -24.79 -12.75 -14.48
C GLY A 122 -24.21 -11.56 -15.23
N SER A 123 -24.68 -10.35 -14.93
CA SER A 123 -24.31 -9.13 -15.66
C SER A 123 -22.84 -8.75 -15.51
N ILE A 124 -22.24 -8.98 -14.34
CA ILE A 124 -20.83 -8.67 -14.10
C ILE A 124 -19.92 -9.67 -14.85
N ASN A 125 -20.26 -10.96 -14.85
CA ASN A 125 -19.53 -12.02 -15.55
C ASN A 125 -18.01 -11.97 -15.37
N LEU A 126 -17.51 -12.20 -14.15
CA LEU A 126 -16.08 -12.33 -13.85
C LEU A 126 -15.63 -13.78 -14.04
N ASP A 127 -14.41 -14.00 -14.55
CA ASP A 127 -13.78 -15.32 -14.57
C ASP A 127 -12.33 -15.29 -14.04
N VAL A 128 -12.18 -15.52 -12.74
CA VAL A 128 -10.89 -15.39 -12.01
C VAL A 128 -10.38 -13.97 -12.12
N GLU A 129 -11.28 -13.03 -11.88
CA GLU A 129 -11.01 -11.61 -11.98
C GLU A 129 -11.47 -10.90 -10.72
N TYR A 130 -10.89 -9.74 -10.46
CA TYR A 130 -11.37 -8.77 -9.49
C TYR A 130 -11.92 -7.55 -10.22
N LEU A 131 -13.09 -7.07 -9.81
CA LEU A 131 -13.68 -5.81 -10.23
C LEU A 131 -13.46 -4.77 -9.13
N CYS A 132 -12.73 -3.70 -9.42
CA CYS A 132 -12.57 -2.61 -8.47
C CYS A 132 -13.89 -1.84 -8.31
N PRO A 133 -14.44 -1.71 -7.08
CA PRO A 133 -15.69 -0.98 -6.85
C PRO A 133 -15.62 0.53 -7.13
N TYR A 134 -14.41 1.08 -7.27
CA TYR A 134 -14.21 2.52 -7.48
C TYR A 134 -14.10 2.90 -8.95
N CYS A 135 -13.22 2.23 -9.69
CA CYS A 135 -12.91 2.59 -11.08
C CYS A 135 -13.45 1.60 -12.10
N ASP A 136 -14.18 0.57 -11.66
CA ASP A 136 -14.77 -0.49 -12.48
C ASP A 136 -13.76 -1.28 -13.35
N SER A 137 -12.46 -1.15 -13.06
CA SER A 137 -11.43 -1.90 -13.76
C SER A 137 -11.45 -3.36 -13.33
N ARG A 138 -11.21 -4.26 -14.29
CA ARG A 138 -11.02 -5.69 -14.03
C ARG A 138 -9.54 -6.03 -13.95
N MET A 139 -9.20 -6.92 -13.03
CA MET A 139 -7.84 -7.44 -12.85
C MET A 139 -7.85 -8.96 -12.85
N ASP A 140 -6.89 -9.57 -13.54
CA ASP A 140 -6.73 -11.03 -13.52
C ASP A 140 -6.16 -11.51 -12.18
N LEU A 141 -6.82 -12.49 -11.56
CA LEU A 141 -6.42 -13.02 -10.26
C LEU A 141 -5.60 -14.31 -10.33
N VAL A 142 -5.32 -14.83 -11.53
CA VAL A 142 -4.43 -16.00 -11.69
C VAL A 142 -3.03 -15.76 -11.10
N PRO A 143 -2.38 -14.60 -11.33
CA PRO A 143 -1.10 -14.29 -10.68
C PRO A 143 -1.21 -14.22 -9.15
N HIS A 144 -2.33 -13.69 -8.64
CA HIS A 144 -2.57 -13.60 -7.19
C HIS A 144 -2.72 -14.98 -6.56
N ALA A 145 -3.51 -15.86 -7.18
CA ALA A 145 -3.65 -17.25 -6.72
C ALA A 145 -2.32 -18.02 -6.76
N SER A 146 -1.49 -17.76 -7.78
CA SER A 146 -0.13 -18.32 -7.88
C SER A 146 0.78 -17.78 -6.76
N LYS A 147 0.69 -16.49 -6.44
CA LYS A 147 1.44 -15.87 -5.34
C LYS A 147 1.08 -16.48 -3.99
N LEU A 148 -0.21 -16.67 -3.71
CA LEU A 148 -0.69 -17.32 -2.49
C LEU A 148 -0.10 -18.73 -2.33
N LEU A 149 -0.06 -19.52 -3.41
CA LEU A 149 0.56 -20.84 -3.39
C LEU A 149 2.07 -20.78 -3.08
N ASN A 150 2.79 -19.80 -3.65
CA ASN A 150 4.21 -19.62 -3.37
C ASN A 150 4.46 -19.24 -1.90
N ILE A 151 3.59 -18.41 -1.30
CA ILE A 151 3.71 -18.01 0.12
C ILE A 151 3.62 -19.23 1.04
N CYS A 152 2.76 -20.21 0.73
CA CYS A 152 2.66 -21.45 1.50
C CYS A 152 3.99 -22.22 1.60
N THR A 153 4.93 -22.03 0.66
CA THR A 153 6.26 -22.68 0.72
C THR A 153 7.17 -22.09 1.80
N SER A 154 6.84 -20.89 2.28
CA SER A 154 7.65 -20.09 3.22
C SER A 154 7.07 -20.06 4.63
N ILE A 155 5.88 -20.62 4.83
CA ILE A 155 5.14 -20.61 6.10
C ILE A 155 5.25 -21.99 6.76
N ALA A 156 5.49 -22.02 8.08
CA ALA A 156 5.56 -23.26 8.86
C ALA A 156 4.23 -23.65 9.53
N SER A 157 3.27 -22.72 9.61
CA SER A 157 1.96 -22.91 10.24
C SER A 157 0.99 -23.60 9.27
N TYR A 158 0.62 -24.85 9.57
CA TYR A 158 -0.36 -25.60 8.77
C TYR A 158 -1.73 -24.90 8.73
N ASP A 159 -2.19 -24.34 9.85
CA ASP A 159 -3.45 -23.60 9.91
C ASP A 159 -3.46 -22.38 8.97
N ASP A 160 -2.33 -21.69 8.84
CA ASP A 160 -2.22 -20.54 7.95
C ASP A 160 -2.08 -20.96 6.49
N ILE A 161 -1.37 -22.06 6.22
CA ILE A 161 -1.34 -22.69 4.89
C ILE A 161 -2.76 -23.05 4.46
N GLU A 162 -3.54 -23.73 5.31
CA GLU A 162 -4.91 -24.12 5.00
C GLU A 162 -5.80 -22.90 4.68
N LYS A 163 -5.69 -21.82 5.48
CA LYS A 163 -6.42 -20.57 5.23
C LYS A 163 -6.05 -19.96 3.88
N ILE A 164 -4.76 -19.88 3.55
CA ILE A 164 -4.26 -19.31 2.29
C ILE A 164 -4.72 -20.15 1.09
N LEU A 165 -4.57 -21.46 1.15
CA LEU A 165 -5.00 -22.37 0.08
C LEU A 165 -6.52 -22.28 -0.13
N ASN A 166 -7.31 -22.23 0.94
CA ASN A 166 -8.76 -22.07 0.87
C ASN A 166 -9.17 -20.76 0.16
N VAL A 167 -8.41 -19.67 0.33
CA VAL A 167 -8.64 -18.43 -0.39
C VAL A 167 -8.33 -18.61 -1.89
N GLY A 168 -7.21 -19.24 -2.24
CA GLY A 168 -6.86 -19.57 -3.62
C GLY A 168 -7.91 -20.45 -4.31
N ILE A 169 -8.42 -21.47 -3.62
CA ILE A 169 -9.52 -22.33 -4.09
C ILE A 169 -10.75 -21.49 -4.43
N ARG A 170 -11.15 -20.56 -3.55
CA ARG A 170 -12.33 -19.70 -3.77
C ARG A 170 -12.18 -18.77 -4.97
N ILE A 171 -10.97 -18.24 -5.22
CA ILE A 171 -10.68 -17.42 -6.40
C ILE A 171 -10.89 -18.22 -7.69
N LEU A 172 -10.39 -19.46 -7.73
CA LEU A 172 -10.28 -20.25 -8.97
C LEU A 172 -11.53 -21.10 -9.25
N ARG A 173 -12.31 -21.44 -8.23
CA ARG A 173 -13.43 -22.37 -8.33
C ARG A 173 -14.45 -21.92 -9.37
N GLY A 174 -14.83 -22.86 -10.25
CA GLY A 174 -15.84 -22.64 -11.28
C GLY A 174 -15.36 -21.86 -12.51
N SER A 175 -14.07 -21.53 -12.58
CA SER A 175 -13.46 -20.87 -13.73
C SER A 175 -13.63 -21.67 -15.03
N GLN A 176 -13.69 -20.98 -16.16
CA GLN A 176 -13.63 -21.60 -17.49
C GLN A 176 -12.22 -21.62 -18.06
N LYS A 177 -11.30 -20.78 -17.57
CA LYS A 177 -9.89 -20.73 -17.96
C LYS A 177 -9.18 -22.06 -17.64
N SER A 178 -8.43 -22.62 -18.59
CA SER A 178 -7.67 -23.86 -18.39
C SER A 178 -6.61 -23.72 -17.29
N ILE A 179 -5.83 -22.62 -17.35
CA ILE A 179 -4.80 -22.31 -16.35
C ILE A 179 -5.35 -22.25 -14.93
N ALA A 180 -6.55 -21.72 -14.74
CA ALA A 180 -7.18 -21.65 -13.43
C ALA A 180 -7.62 -23.02 -12.92
N LYS A 181 -8.10 -23.91 -13.81
CA LYS A 181 -8.47 -25.28 -13.47
C LYS A 181 -7.24 -26.11 -13.08
N GLU A 182 -6.13 -25.97 -13.82
CA GLU A 182 -4.86 -26.62 -13.50
C GLU A 182 -4.32 -26.16 -12.15
N LEU A 183 -4.31 -24.84 -11.91
CA LEU A 183 -3.86 -24.28 -10.64
C LEU A 183 -4.77 -24.72 -9.47
N LEU A 184 -6.09 -24.75 -9.68
CA LEU A 184 -7.05 -25.22 -8.68
C LEU A 184 -6.76 -26.68 -8.29
N HIS A 185 -6.59 -27.56 -9.28
CA HIS A 185 -6.29 -28.97 -9.02
C HIS A 185 -4.97 -29.14 -8.24
N HIS A 186 -3.96 -28.32 -8.56
CA HIS A 186 -2.70 -28.33 -7.81
C HIS A 186 -2.90 -27.90 -6.35
N ILE A 187 -3.61 -26.80 -6.11
CA ILE A 187 -3.91 -26.28 -4.77
C ILE A 187 -4.74 -27.31 -3.96
N GLU A 188 -5.77 -27.91 -4.55
CA GLU A 188 -6.60 -28.93 -3.90
C GLU A 188 -5.79 -30.18 -3.51
N SER A 189 -4.84 -30.60 -4.36
CA SER A 189 -3.93 -31.72 -4.06
C SER A 189 -2.99 -31.45 -2.88
N ILE A 190 -2.57 -30.20 -2.70
CA ILE A 190 -1.77 -29.79 -1.53
C ILE A 190 -2.66 -29.71 -0.29
N ASN A 191 -3.81 -29.05 -0.41
CA ASN A 191 -4.73 -28.83 0.71
C ASN A 191 -5.28 -30.15 1.30
N ALA A 192 -5.38 -31.21 0.50
CA ALA A 192 -5.77 -32.53 0.99
C ALA A 192 -4.72 -33.22 1.88
N LYS A 193 -3.51 -32.65 1.98
CA LYS A 193 -2.37 -33.17 2.77
C LYS A 193 -2.03 -32.32 4.00
N VAL A 194 -2.67 -31.16 4.11
CA VAL A 194 -2.59 -30.24 5.25
C VAL A 194 -3.60 -30.72 6.28
#